data_AF-A0A1J3D917-F1
#
_entry.id   AF-A0A1J3D917-F1
#
_cell.length_a   1.000
_cell.length_b   1.000
_cell.length_c   1.000
_cell.angle_alpha   90.00
_cell.angle_beta   90.00
_cell.angle_gamma   90.00
#
_symmetry.space_group_name_H-M   'P 1'
#
loop_
_entity.id
_entity.type
_entity.pdbx_description
1 polymer ?
#
loop_
_entity_poly.entity_id
_entity_poly.type
_entity_poly.pdbx_seq_one_letter_code
_entity_poly.pdbx_strand_id
1 'polypeptide(L)'
;AIHGYMVKQVNASDVYSESTLIDMYAKCGNLRSAVNVFKRMQEKNIVSWNSIIAAYGNHGRLKDSLCLFREMVEESGVRPD
;
A
#
# COMPACT_ATOMS: atom_id res chain seq x y z
N ALA A 1 12.67 -10.54 21.50
CA ALA A 1 12.81 -9.07 21.58
C ALA A 1 13.62 -8.54 20.39
N ILE A 2 13.00 -8.43 19.20
CA ILE A 2 13.61 -7.76 18.01
C ILE A 2 12.64 -6.71 17.41
N HIS A 3 11.40 -6.61 17.89
CA HIS A 3 10.43 -5.60 17.44
C HIS A 3 10.74 -4.16 17.86
N GLY A 4 11.75 -3.95 18.73
CA GLY A 4 12.00 -2.66 19.38
C GLY A 4 13.19 -1.85 18.85
N TYR A 5 13.98 -2.34 17.89
CA TYR A 5 15.25 -1.70 17.53
C TYR A 5 15.27 -0.97 16.18
N MET A 6 14.19 -0.98 15.40
CA MET A 6 14.15 -0.29 14.11
C MET A 6 13.52 1.11 14.18
N VAL A 7 13.31 1.65 15.39
CA VAL A 7 12.94 3.05 15.62
C VAL A 7 14.20 3.93 15.66
N LYS A 8 15.12 3.72 14.71
CA LYS A 8 16.21 4.68 14.46
C LYS A 8 15.81 5.53 13.27
N GLN A 9 15.34 6.73 13.60
CA GLN A 9 15.37 7.94 12.78
C GLN A 9 16.43 7.88 11.67
N VAL A 10 16.03 8.27 10.45
CA VAL A 10 16.67 9.37 9.69
C VAL A 10 15.90 9.56 8.38
N ASN A 11 15.23 10.71 8.30
CA ASN A 11 14.91 11.52 7.11
C ASN A 11 14.84 10.85 5.74
N ALA A 12 13.62 10.65 5.24
CA ALA A 12 13.17 11.03 3.89
C ALA A 12 11.68 10.69 3.77
N SER A 13 10.91 11.57 3.16
CA SER A 13 9.59 11.29 2.61
C SER A 13 9.71 10.33 1.41
N ASP A 14 10.27 9.14 1.65
CA ASP A 14 10.57 8.18 0.59
C ASP A 14 9.47 7.13 0.57
N VAL A 15 8.89 6.94 -0.61
CA VAL A 15 7.78 6.07 -1.02
C VAL A 15 7.84 4.63 -0.44
N TYR A 16 9.00 4.20 0.06
CA TYR A 16 9.21 2.95 0.80
C TYR A 16 8.50 2.90 2.16
N SER A 17 8.33 4.06 2.79
CA SER A 17 7.65 4.20 4.08
C SER A 17 6.12 4.10 3.96
N GLU A 18 5.54 4.60 2.86
CA GLU A 18 4.08 4.62 2.68
C GLU A 18 3.54 3.24 2.29
N SER A 19 4.25 2.50 1.43
CA SER A 19 3.86 1.12 1.06
C SER A 19 3.94 0.15 2.23
N THR A 20 4.95 0.30 3.10
CA THR A 20 5.07 -0.49 4.33
C THR A 20 3.99 -0.11 5.36
N LEU A 21 3.59 1.16 5.44
CA LEU A 21 2.45 1.57 6.25
C LEU A 21 1.13 0.96 5.74
N ILE A 22 0.92 0.91 4.43
CA ILE A 22 -0.25 0.25 3.82
C ILE A 22 -0.30 -1.23 4.24
N ASP A 23 0.79 -1.97 4.05
CA ASP A 23 0.88 -3.39 4.42
C ASP A 23 0.68 -3.62 5.92
N MET A 24 1.30 -2.80 6.78
CA MET A 24 1.13 -2.87 8.23
C MET A 24 -0.33 -2.65 8.64
N TYR A 25 -0.96 -1.57 8.17
CA TYR A 25 -2.36 -1.30 8.48
C TYR A 25 -3.30 -2.40 7.96
N ALA A 26 -3.03 -2.94 6.76
CA ALA A 26 -3.79 -4.04 6.20
C ALA A 26 -3.68 -5.32 7.06
N LYS A 27 -2.47 -5.70 7.47
CA LYS A 27 -2.24 -6.87 8.35
C LYS A 27 -2.87 -6.71 9.73
N CYS A 28 -3.02 -5.47 10.22
CA CYS A 28 -3.74 -5.16 11.45
C CYS A 28 -5.28 -5.13 11.28
N GLY A 29 -5.82 -5.46 10.09
CA GLY A 29 -7.25 -5.41 9.82
C GLY A 29 -7.80 -3.98 9.61
N ASN A 30 -6.92 -2.98 9.51
CA ASN A 30 -7.31 -1.58 9.35
C ASN A 30 -7.15 -1.13 7.89
N LEU A 31 -8.00 -1.69 7.03
CA LEU A 31 -8.06 -1.33 5.61
C LEU A 31 -8.29 0.18 5.39
N ARG A 32 -9.06 0.84 6.27
CA ARG A 32 -9.36 2.28 6.14
C ARG A 32 -8.08 3.13 6.24
N SER A 33 -7.22 2.85 7.22
CA SER A 33 -5.95 3.57 7.35
C SER A 33 -5.02 3.29 6.18
N ALA A 34 -4.95 2.04 5.71
CA ALA A 34 -4.18 1.67 4.52
C ALA A 34 -4.63 2.49 3.29
N VAL A 35 -5.94 2.60 3.04
CA VAL A 35 -6.50 3.41 1.95
C VAL A 35 -6.18 4.90 2.13
N ASN A 36 -6.24 5.42 3.35
CA ASN A 36 -5.94 6.82 3.61
C ASN A 36 -4.47 7.16 3.33
N VAL A 37 -3.54 6.26 3.66
CA VAL A 37 -2.13 6.41 3.29
C VAL A 37 -1.99 6.41 1.78
N PHE A 38 -2.52 5.39 1.09
CA PHE A 38 -2.46 5.28 -0.37
C PHE A 38 -3.00 6.52 -1.10
N LYS A 39 -4.12 7.07 -0.65
CA LYS A 39 -4.72 8.29 -1.24
C LYS A 39 -3.89 9.55 -1.04
N ARG A 40 -3.07 9.61 0.02
CA ARG A 40 -2.21 10.76 0.34
C ARG A 40 -0.85 10.71 -0.36
N MET A 41 -0.48 9.55 -0.92
CA MET A 41 0.76 9.40 -1.70
C MET A 41 0.71 10.31 -2.92
N GLN A 42 1.71 11.21 -3.02
CA GLN A 42 1.86 12.08 -4.20
C GLN A 42 2.30 11.28 -5.42
N GLU A 43 3.22 10.33 -5.24
CA GLU A 43 3.66 9.40 -6.28
C GLU A 43 3.36 7.96 -5.86
N LYS A 44 2.58 7.26 -6.69
CA LYS A 44 2.24 5.86 -6.48
C LYS A 44 3.09 5.00 -7.39
N ASN A 45 3.87 4.09 -6.82
CA ASN A 45 4.64 3.10 -7.57
C ASN A 45 3.97 1.71 -7.52
N ILE A 46 4.51 0.77 -8.29
CA ILE A 46 4.00 -0.61 -8.39
C ILE A 46 3.86 -1.26 -7.00
N VAL A 47 4.82 -1.01 -6.09
CA VAL A 47 4.79 -1.58 -4.73
C VAL A 47 3.59 -1.06 -3.94
N SER A 48 3.31 0.23 -3.99
CA SER A 48 2.16 0.84 -3.30
C SER A 48 0.82 0.34 -3.84
N TRP A 49 0.71 0.17 -5.16
CA TRP A 49 -0.46 -0.41 -5.82
C TRP A 49 -0.68 -1.87 -5.40
N ASN A 50 0.36 -2.69 -5.49
CA ASN A 50 0.29 -4.10 -5.09
C ASN A 50 -0.09 -4.24 -3.62
N SER A 51 0.45 -3.37 -2.75
CA SER A 51 0.14 -3.36 -1.32
C SER A 51 -1.34 -3.06 -1.07
N ILE A 52 -1.91 -2.04 -1.72
CA ILE A 52 -3.32 -1.69 -1.51
C ILE A 52 -4.27 -2.72 -2.14
N ILE A 53 -3.94 -3.24 -3.33
CA ILE A 53 -4.72 -4.30 -4.01
C ILE A 53 -4.77 -5.55 -3.12
N ALA A 54 -3.62 -6.01 -2.62
CA ALA A 54 -3.55 -7.14 -1.69
C ALA A 54 -4.33 -6.86 -0.40
N ALA A 55 -4.30 -5.63 0.13
CA ALA A 55 -5.09 -5.26 1.29
C ALA A 55 -6.60 -5.44 1.04
N TYR A 56 -7.13 -4.99 -0.10
CA TYR A 56 -8.54 -5.21 -0.44
C TYR A 56 -8.86 -6.70 -0.63
N GLY A 57 -8.00 -7.46 -1.32
CA GLY A 57 -8.16 -8.91 -1.49
C GLY A 57 -8.25 -9.66 -0.17
N ASN A 58 -7.31 -9.38 0.76
CA ASN A 58 -7.25 -10.02 2.08
C ASN A 58 -8.45 -9.69 2.98
N HIS A 59 -9.15 -8.58 2.72
CA HIS A 59 -10.37 -8.20 3.45
C HIS A 59 -11.65 -8.63 2.73
N GLY A 60 -11.57 -9.52 1.73
CA GLY A 60 -12.72 -10.04 0.98
C GLY A 60 -13.35 -9.02 0.02
N ARG A 61 -12.68 -7.91 -0.25
CA ARG A 61 -13.15 -6.81 -1.10
C ARG A 61 -12.64 -6.97 -2.54
N LEU A 62 -12.85 -8.17 -3.10
CA LEU A 62 -12.31 -8.56 -4.41
C LEU A 62 -12.69 -7.62 -5.57
N LYS A 63 -13.93 -7.12 -5.59
CA LYS A 63 -14.39 -6.19 -6.63
C LYS A 63 -13.58 -4.89 -6.62
N ASP A 64 -13.37 -4.33 -5.43
CA ASP A 64 -12.60 -3.09 -5.27
C ASP A 64 -11.11 -3.31 -5.60
N SER A 65 -10.57 -4.48 -5.24
CA SER A 65 -9.22 -4.89 -5.61
C SER A 65 -9.02 -4.93 -7.13
N LEU A 66 -10.01 -5.44 -7.88
CA LEU A 66 -9.98 -5.47 -9.35
C LEU A 66 -10.11 -4.07 -9.96
N CYS A 67 -10.94 -3.20 -9.37
CA CYS A 67 -11.02 -1.80 -9.79
C CYS A 67 -9.68 -1.08 -9.63
N LEU A 68 -9.02 -1.24 -8.48
CA LEU A 68 -7.69 -0.66 -8.22
C LEU A 68 -6.62 -1.22 -9.17
N PHE A 69 -6.69 -2.51 -9.50
CA PHE A 69 -5.78 -3.11 -10.48
C PHE A 69 -5.96 -2.50 -11.87
N ARG A 70 -7.20 -2.23 -12.30
CA ARG A 70 -7.46 -1.55 -13.57
C ARG A 70 -6.91 -0.12 -13.53
N GLU A 71 -7.17 0.62 -12.44
CA GLU A 71 -6.67 1.99 -12.24
C GLU A 71 -5.14 2.02 -12.29
N MET A 72 -4.46 1.07 -11.64
CA MET A 72 -3.01 0.90 -11.72
C MET A 72 -2.53 0.80 -13.16
N VAL A 73 -3.14 -0.07 -13.98
CA VAL A 73 -2.74 -0.27 -15.39
C VAL A 73 -2.94 0.99 -16.22
N GLU A 74 -4.04 1.71 -15.98
CA GLU A 74 -4.36 2.96 -16.68
C GLU A 74 -3.39 4.10 -16.30
N GLU A 75 -3.05 4.25 -15.01
CA GLU A 75 -2.19 5.35 -14.54
C GLU A 75 -0.70 5.08 -14.75
N SER A 76 -0.23 3.85 -14.52
CA SER A 76 1.20 3.54 -14.58
C SER A 76 1.66 3.11 -15.96
N GLY A 77 0.75 2.69 -16.85
CA GLY A 77 1.09 2.07 -18.13
C GLY A 77 1.85 0.74 -17.99
N VAL A 78 2.02 0.24 -16.77
CA VAL A 78 2.74 -0.99 -16.47
C VAL A 78 1.77 -2.16 -16.52
N ARG A 79 2.15 -3.24 -17.21
CA ARG A 79 1.46 -4.52 -17.07
C ARG A 79 1.88 -5.15 -15.73
N PRO A 80 0.97 -5.33 -14.76
CA PRO A 80 1.24 -6.11 -13.56
C PRO A 80 1.64 -7.54 -13.92
N ASP A 81 2.52 -8.14 -13.10
CA ASP A 81 3.13 -9.46 -13.30
C ASP A 81 2.19 -10.64 -13.01
#